data_AF-A0A8I1SIP0-F1
#
_entry.id   AF-A0A8I1SIP0-F1
#
_cell.length_a   1.000
_cell.length_b   1.000
_cell.length_c   1.000
_cell.angle_alpha   90.00
_cell.angle_beta   90.00
_cell.angle_gamma   90.00
#
_symmetry.space_group_name_H-M   'P 1'
#
loop_
_entity.id
_entity.type
_entity.pdbx_description
1 polymer ?
#
loop_
_entity_poly.entity_id
_entity_poly.type
_entity_poly.pdbx_seq_one_letter_code
_entity_poly.pdbx_strand_id
1 'polypeptide(L)'
;MTDIEIDWTSLPTGQLERMLAAGRDVMECHRVLTATGDNIVGELIKGAGAFYEWSHYPEGDVYDRQSHAQFYYHAHPKEERREWDEHGHFHTFMRPRGMPDHCKPKQIDGFEYPEGPNDALSHLIAFSMDEFGFCQRLFTTNRWVTGEVWYDADDVINMLDGFLIDHAQPSWPVNRWVSGMMVLFRPQIEELIRKRDIAVASWQEAHPDRDVYEDRELEVTSTENVTVVDQIRAIGDELGRRRKAA
;
A
#
# COMPACT_ATOMS: atom_id res chain seq x y z
N MET A 1 -17.31 -4.45 8.72
CA MET A 1 -16.02 -4.09 9.36
C MET A 1 -16.15 -2.65 9.85
N THR A 2 -15.64 -2.35 11.04
CA THR A 2 -15.64 -0.98 11.59
C THR A 2 -14.50 -0.19 10.96
N ASP A 3 -14.85 0.96 10.39
CA ASP A 3 -13.91 1.96 9.87
C ASP A 3 -12.83 2.26 10.94
N ILE A 4 -11.58 2.42 10.51
CA ILE A 4 -10.46 2.77 11.38
C ILE A 4 -10.65 4.22 11.84
N GLU A 5 -11.00 4.39 13.12
CA GLU A 5 -11.09 5.71 13.75
C GLU A 5 -9.69 6.22 14.10
N ILE A 6 -9.26 7.30 13.46
CA ILE A 6 -7.97 7.94 13.72
C ILE A 6 -8.13 9.06 14.75
N ASP A 7 -7.41 8.96 15.87
CA ASP A 7 -7.26 10.06 16.81
C ASP A 7 -6.24 11.09 16.28
N TRP A 8 -6.74 12.05 15.50
CA TRP A 8 -5.96 13.17 14.96
C TRP A 8 -5.29 14.03 16.03
N THR A 9 -5.81 14.05 17.26
CA THR A 9 -5.27 14.87 18.35
C THR A 9 -3.99 14.29 18.92
N SER A 10 -3.81 12.98 18.82
CA SER A 10 -2.59 12.27 19.24
C SER A 10 -1.40 12.48 18.30
N LEU A 11 -1.64 12.80 17.02
CA LEU A 11 -0.58 12.91 16.03
C LEU A 11 0.23 14.22 16.19
N PRO A 12 1.57 14.20 16.10
CA PRO A 12 2.38 15.41 16.13
C PRO A 12 2.04 16.39 14.99
N THR A 13 2.09 17.69 15.26
CA THR A 13 1.77 18.73 14.25
C THR A 13 2.61 18.57 12.98
N GLY A 14 3.90 18.29 13.12
CA GLY A 14 4.78 18.07 11.96
C GLY A 14 4.41 16.83 11.13
N GLN A 15 3.81 15.80 11.74
CA GLN A 15 3.29 14.66 10.99
C GLN A 15 2.05 15.05 10.18
N LEU A 16 1.09 15.73 10.81
CA LEU A 16 -0.10 16.25 10.13
C LEU A 16 0.25 17.17 8.95
N GLU A 17 1.26 18.03 9.11
CA GLU A 17 1.74 18.91 8.04
C GLU A 17 2.34 18.13 6.87
N ARG A 18 3.13 17.08 7.14
CA ARG A 18 3.66 16.19 6.09
C ARG A 18 2.54 15.44 5.38
N MET A 19 1.55 14.92 6.11
CA MET A 19 0.40 14.23 5.53
C MET A 19 -0.42 15.18 4.65
N LEU A 20 -0.65 16.43 5.10
CA LEU A 20 -1.35 17.43 4.30
C LEU A 20 -0.57 17.80 3.03
N ALA A 21 0.75 17.93 3.12
CA ALA A 21 1.61 18.16 1.96
C ALA A 21 1.54 16.99 0.96
N ALA A 22 1.63 15.75 1.45
CA ALA A 22 1.47 14.55 0.63
C ALA A 22 0.09 14.49 -0.05
N GLY A 23 -0.98 14.84 0.67
CA GLY A 23 -2.32 14.92 0.10
C GLY A 23 -2.44 15.97 -1.02
N ARG A 24 -1.76 17.11 -0.89
CA ARG A 24 -1.69 18.10 -1.97
C ARG A 24 -0.94 17.57 -3.19
N ASP A 25 0.16 16.86 -2.98
CA ASP A 25 0.92 16.23 -4.06
C ASP A 25 0.10 15.15 -4.78
N VAL A 26 -0.66 14.32 -4.03
CA VAL A 26 -1.60 13.34 -4.60
C VAL A 26 -2.66 14.01 -5.46
N MET A 27 -3.29 15.08 -4.95
CA MET A 27 -4.30 15.84 -5.71
C MET A 27 -3.71 16.52 -6.94
N GLU A 28 -2.47 17.00 -6.86
CA GLU A 28 -1.76 17.58 -8.00
C GLU A 28 -1.51 16.54 -9.09
N CYS A 29 -1.14 15.31 -8.73
CA CYS A 29 -0.99 14.20 -9.68
C CYS A 29 -2.30 13.91 -10.43
N HIS A 30 -3.44 13.87 -9.72
CA HIS A 30 -4.75 13.75 -10.36
C HIS A 30 -5.04 14.94 -11.29
N ARG A 31 -4.75 16.17 -10.84
CA ARG A 31 -5.02 17.39 -11.61
C ARG A 31 -4.22 17.44 -12.92
N VAL A 32 -2.92 17.12 -12.88
CA VAL A 32 -2.07 17.19 -14.09
C VAL A 32 -2.43 16.12 -15.11
N LEU A 33 -2.78 14.91 -14.68
CA LEU A 33 -3.24 13.85 -15.58
C LEU A 33 -4.62 14.15 -16.16
N THR A 34 -5.54 14.66 -15.34
CA THR A 34 -6.87 15.06 -15.80
C THR A 34 -6.79 16.17 -16.86
N ALA A 35 -5.80 17.07 -16.77
CA ALA A 35 -5.59 18.13 -17.76
C ALA A 35 -5.27 17.61 -19.17
N THR A 36 -4.82 16.36 -19.30
CA THR A 36 -4.59 15.68 -20.58
C THR A 36 -5.61 14.58 -20.89
N GLY A 37 -6.65 14.42 -20.05
CA GLY A 37 -7.63 13.35 -20.17
C GLY A 37 -7.13 11.98 -19.70
N ASP A 38 -5.99 11.93 -19.02
CA ASP A 38 -5.42 10.73 -18.42
C ASP A 38 -5.87 10.56 -16.96
N ASN A 39 -5.65 9.38 -16.38
CA ASN A 39 -5.82 9.10 -14.95
C ASN A 39 -4.65 8.24 -14.43
N ILE A 40 -4.58 7.99 -13.12
CA ILE A 40 -3.46 7.28 -12.48
C ILE A 40 -3.23 5.89 -13.09
N VAL A 41 -4.29 5.11 -13.27
CA VAL A 41 -4.21 3.74 -13.78
C VAL A 41 -3.86 3.74 -15.27
N GLY A 42 -4.59 4.54 -16.05
CA GLY A 42 -4.40 4.67 -17.49
C GLY A 42 -2.99 5.13 -17.87
N GLU A 43 -2.44 6.08 -17.11
CA GLU A 43 -1.09 6.59 -17.31
C GLU A 43 -0.02 5.50 -17.07
N LEU A 44 -0.20 4.65 -16.05
CA LEU A 44 0.73 3.56 -15.76
C LEU A 44 0.75 2.49 -16.86
N ILE A 45 -0.43 2.15 -17.41
CA ILE A 45 -0.58 1.06 -18.38
C ILE A 45 -0.47 1.52 -19.84
N LYS A 46 -0.38 2.84 -20.09
CA LYS A 46 -0.40 3.48 -21.42
C LYS A 46 0.60 2.88 -22.42
N GLY A 47 1.75 2.42 -21.95
CA GLY A 47 2.83 1.86 -22.77
C GLY A 47 2.83 0.33 -22.90
N ALA A 48 1.93 -0.37 -22.20
CA ALA A 48 2.02 -1.83 -22.05
C ALA A 48 1.35 -2.63 -23.20
N GLY A 49 0.70 -1.96 -24.16
CA GLY A 49 -0.03 -2.61 -25.24
C GLY A 49 -1.36 -3.18 -24.76
N ALA A 50 -1.58 -4.48 -24.94
CA ALA A 50 -2.80 -5.13 -24.50
C ALA A 50 -2.79 -5.33 -22.97
N PHE A 51 -3.93 -5.04 -22.34
CA PHE A 51 -4.14 -5.28 -20.92
C PHE A 51 -4.65 -6.71 -20.70
N TYR A 52 -3.99 -7.45 -19.81
CA TYR A 52 -4.26 -8.83 -19.46
C TYR A 52 -4.40 -8.92 -17.94
N GLU A 53 -5.49 -9.53 -17.50
CA GLU A 53 -5.73 -9.81 -16.08
C GLU A 53 -4.61 -10.69 -15.51
N TRP A 54 -4.34 -10.56 -14.21
CA TRP A 54 -3.22 -11.18 -13.48
C TRP A 54 -1.82 -10.74 -13.89
N SER A 55 -1.66 -9.99 -14.98
CA SER A 55 -0.36 -9.46 -15.40
C SER A 55 0.01 -8.22 -14.57
N HIS A 56 1.29 -8.09 -14.27
CA HIS A 56 1.83 -6.92 -13.59
C HIS A 56 2.09 -5.78 -14.57
N TYR A 57 1.77 -4.57 -14.15
CA TYR A 57 2.00 -3.34 -14.89
C TYR A 57 2.80 -2.32 -14.06
N PRO A 58 3.87 -1.73 -14.63
CA PRO A 58 4.49 -2.11 -15.90
C PRO A 58 5.11 -3.51 -15.84
N GLU A 59 5.46 -4.08 -17.00
CA GLU A 59 6.26 -5.31 -17.04
C GLU A 59 7.59 -5.10 -16.27
N GLY A 60 7.89 -6.03 -15.36
CA GLY A 60 9.09 -5.97 -14.52
C GLY A 60 8.95 -5.10 -13.27
N ASP A 61 7.73 -4.61 -12.97
CA ASP A 61 7.38 -3.76 -11.84
C ASP A 61 8.11 -2.40 -11.85
N VAL A 62 7.66 -1.47 -11.02
CA VAL A 62 8.42 -0.24 -10.73
C VAL A 62 9.32 -0.50 -9.55
N TYR A 63 10.62 -0.23 -9.71
CA TYR A 63 11.63 -0.41 -8.66
C TYR A 63 12.58 0.77 -8.57
N ASP A 64 12.58 1.43 -7.41
CA ASP A 64 13.51 2.51 -7.10
C ASP A 64 14.82 1.93 -6.53
N ARG A 65 15.94 2.19 -7.20
CA ARG A 65 17.24 1.63 -6.81
C ARG A 65 17.90 2.34 -5.61
N GLN A 66 17.41 3.51 -5.23
CA GLN A 66 17.95 4.31 -4.14
C GLN A 66 17.23 4.01 -2.83
N SER A 67 15.89 3.95 -2.85
CA SER A 67 15.08 3.61 -1.67
C SER A 67 14.84 2.11 -1.53
N HIS A 68 14.98 1.35 -2.62
CA HIS A 68 14.61 -0.06 -2.73
C HIS A 68 13.11 -0.35 -2.56
N ALA A 69 12.28 0.69 -2.68
CA ALA A 69 10.83 0.56 -2.79
C ALA A 69 10.44 -0.01 -4.16
N GLN A 70 9.38 -0.82 -4.18
CA GLN A 70 8.83 -1.42 -5.38
C GLN A 70 7.31 -1.34 -5.37
N PHE A 71 6.70 -1.23 -6.55
CA PHE A 71 5.26 -1.45 -6.70
C PHE A 71 4.93 -2.04 -8.08
N TYR A 72 3.77 -2.67 -8.18
CA TYR A 72 3.13 -2.98 -9.45
C TYR A 72 1.62 -2.75 -9.35
N TYR A 73 0.96 -2.71 -10.50
CA TYR A 73 -0.49 -2.70 -10.63
C TYR A 73 -0.96 -3.96 -11.35
N HIS A 74 -2.08 -4.55 -10.91
CA HIS A 74 -2.77 -5.59 -11.67
C HIS A 74 -4.29 -5.52 -11.48
N ALA A 75 -5.02 -6.23 -12.33
CA ALA A 75 -6.46 -6.41 -12.19
C ALA A 75 -6.85 -7.88 -12.28
N HIS A 76 -7.97 -8.20 -11.66
CA HIS A 76 -8.57 -9.54 -11.67
C HIS A 76 -9.72 -9.58 -12.68
N PRO A 77 -10.04 -10.76 -13.23
CA PRO A 77 -11.28 -10.98 -13.98
C PRO A 77 -12.50 -10.53 -13.20
N LYS A 78 -13.54 -10.04 -13.89
CA LYS A 78 -14.76 -9.54 -13.25
C LYS A 78 -15.42 -10.59 -12.36
N GLU A 79 -15.32 -11.86 -12.76
CA GLU A 79 -15.88 -13.03 -12.09
C GLU A 79 -15.10 -13.42 -10.82
N GLU A 80 -13.84 -12.99 -10.71
CA GLU A 80 -12.93 -13.27 -9.59
C GLU A 80 -12.70 -12.01 -8.74
N ARG A 81 -13.49 -10.94 -8.96
CA ARG A 81 -13.48 -9.76 -8.11
C ARG A 81 -13.89 -10.13 -6.68
N ARG A 82 -13.24 -9.47 -5.74
CA ARG A 82 -13.51 -9.57 -4.30
C ARG A 82 -14.91 -9.03 -3.98
N GLU A 83 -15.27 -9.05 -2.69
CA GLU A 83 -16.54 -8.50 -2.20
C GLU A 83 -16.79 -7.02 -2.54
N TRP A 84 -15.78 -6.32 -3.05
CA TRP A 84 -15.90 -4.95 -3.54
C TRP A 84 -15.61 -4.85 -5.03
N ASP A 85 -16.30 -3.91 -5.68
CA ASP A 85 -16.07 -3.60 -7.07
C ASP A 85 -14.80 -2.74 -7.23
N GLU A 86 -13.80 -3.25 -7.93
CA GLU A 86 -12.58 -2.51 -8.27
C GLU A 86 -12.23 -2.69 -9.75
N HIS A 87 -11.52 -1.72 -10.31
CA HIS A 87 -10.85 -1.89 -11.60
C HIS A 87 -9.63 -2.80 -11.46
N GLY A 88 -8.87 -2.61 -10.38
CA GLY A 88 -7.66 -3.34 -10.03
C GLY A 88 -6.93 -2.60 -8.92
N HIS A 89 -5.72 -3.00 -8.58
CA HIS A 89 -5.04 -2.48 -7.41
C HIS A 89 -3.52 -2.45 -7.58
N PHE A 90 -2.92 -1.50 -6.88
CA PHE A 90 -1.48 -1.44 -6.69
C PHE A 90 -1.09 -2.33 -5.51
N HIS A 91 0.05 -3.01 -5.62
CA HIS A 91 0.75 -3.59 -4.48
C HIS A 91 2.07 -2.86 -4.26
N THR A 92 2.41 -2.56 -3.01
CA THR A 92 3.67 -1.91 -2.64
C THR A 92 4.54 -2.82 -1.81
N PHE A 93 5.85 -2.70 -1.99
CA PHE A 93 6.85 -3.55 -1.36
C PHE A 93 8.07 -2.75 -0.93
N MET A 94 8.75 -3.26 0.10
CA MET A 94 10.12 -2.88 0.42
C MET A 94 11.04 -4.08 0.19
N ARG A 95 12.18 -3.85 -0.49
CA ARG A 95 13.23 -4.86 -0.62
C ARG A 95 14.28 -4.73 0.50
N PRO A 96 14.98 -5.83 0.85
CA PRO A 96 15.92 -5.86 1.99
C PRO A 96 16.93 -4.72 2.06
N ARG A 97 17.46 -4.25 0.93
CA ARG A 97 18.44 -3.15 0.93
C ARG A 97 17.89 -1.79 1.35
N GLY A 98 16.56 -1.62 1.36
CA GLY A 98 15.88 -0.42 1.88
C GLY A 98 15.24 -0.63 3.24
N MET A 99 15.30 -1.84 3.79
CA MET A 99 14.79 -2.13 5.12
C MET A 99 15.77 -1.61 6.18
N PRO A 100 15.28 -1.11 7.33
CA PRO A 100 16.14 -0.84 8.47
C PRO A 100 16.93 -2.08 8.92
N ASP A 101 18.18 -1.89 9.36
CA ASP A 101 19.10 -3.00 9.72
C ASP A 101 18.55 -3.95 10.80
N HIS A 102 17.63 -3.48 11.65
CA HIS A 102 17.03 -4.27 12.72
C HIS A 102 15.87 -5.15 12.26
N CYS A 103 15.27 -4.87 11.09
CA CYS A 103 14.14 -5.64 10.59
C CYS A 103 14.57 -7.02 10.12
N LYS A 104 13.85 -8.06 10.53
CA LYS A 104 14.22 -9.45 10.22
C LYS A 104 13.02 -10.25 9.76
N PRO A 105 13.21 -11.13 8.77
CA PRO A 105 12.14 -11.99 8.32
C PRO A 105 11.72 -12.93 9.45
N LYS A 106 10.41 -13.04 9.65
CA LYS A 106 9.83 -13.99 10.59
C LYS A 106 10.23 -15.39 10.18
N GLN A 107 10.69 -16.20 11.13
CA GLN A 107 11.04 -17.60 10.90
C GLN A 107 9.75 -18.44 10.88
N ILE A 108 9.47 -19.05 9.74
CA ILE A 108 8.28 -19.87 9.45
C ILE A 108 8.78 -21.27 9.09
N ASP A 109 8.29 -22.27 9.81
CA ASP A 109 8.70 -23.66 9.60
C ASP A 109 8.29 -24.14 8.20
N GLY A 110 9.22 -24.80 7.51
CA GLY A 110 8.97 -25.33 6.16
C GLY A 110 9.00 -24.29 5.04
N PHE A 111 9.23 -23.01 5.35
CA PHE A 111 9.36 -21.97 4.33
C PHE A 111 10.80 -21.85 3.82
N GLU A 112 10.97 -22.00 2.50
CA GLU A 112 12.25 -21.76 1.82
C GLU A 112 12.45 -20.26 1.57
N TYR A 113 13.39 -19.66 2.29
CA TYR A 113 13.73 -18.25 2.12
C TYR A 113 14.58 -18.03 0.87
N PRO A 114 14.37 -16.91 0.16
CA PRO A 114 15.18 -16.59 -1.01
C PRO A 114 16.66 -16.38 -0.62
N GLU A 115 17.57 -16.95 -1.42
CA GLU A 115 19.03 -16.84 -1.18
C GLU A 115 19.59 -15.46 -1.52
N GLY A 116 18.96 -14.76 -2.46
CA GLY A 116 19.43 -13.47 -2.95
C GLY A 116 19.33 -12.39 -1.86
N PRO A 117 20.39 -11.57 -1.66
CA PRO A 117 20.46 -10.61 -0.56
C PRO A 117 19.43 -9.47 -0.65
N ASN A 118 18.65 -9.40 -1.73
CA ASN A 118 17.62 -8.39 -1.95
C ASN A 118 16.28 -8.98 -2.43
N ASP A 119 16.11 -10.29 -2.28
CA ASP A 119 14.96 -11.02 -2.80
C ASP A 119 13.91 -11.33 -1.72
N ALA A 120 14.26 -11.15 -0.45
CA ALA A 120 13.32 -11.24 0.68
C ALA A 120 12.45 -9.98 0.82
N LEU A 121 11.75 -9.58 -0.25
CA LEU A 121 10.85 -8.43 -0.23
C LEU A 121 9.62 -8.67 0.65
N SER A 122 9.12 -7.61 1.28
CA SER A 122 7.87 -7.63 2.08
C SER A 122 6.83 -6.72 1.47
N HIS A 123 5.57 -7.16 1.46
CA HIS A 123 4.43 -6.36 1.04
C HIS A 123 4.04 -5.39 2.16
N LEU A 124 3.79 -4.13 1.80
CA LEU A 124 3.45 -3.07 2.74
C LEU A 124 1.93 -2.85 2.80
N ILE A 125 1.36 -2.49 1.65
CA ILE A 125 -0.09 -2.23 1.50
C ILE A 125 -0.48 -2.29 0.03
N ALA A 126 -1.75 -2.62 -0.23
CA ALA A 126 -2.37 -2.49 -1.54
C ALA A 126 -3.34 -1.30 -1.62
N PHE A 127 -3.39 -0.64 -2.78
CA PHE A 127 -4.31 0.46 -3.10
C PHE A 127 -5.33 -0.01 -4.15
N SER A 128 -6.58 -0.24 -3.73
CA SER A 128 -7.68 -0.59 -4.62
C SER A 128 -8.19 0.65 -5.37
N MET A 129 -8.32 0.53 -6.69
CA MET A 129 -8.68 1.61 -7.60
C MET A 129 -10.09 1.40 -8.17
N ASP A 130 -10.88 2.46 -8.21
CA ASP A 130 -12.15 2.49 -8.93
C ASP A 130 -11.93 2.59 -10.46
N GLU A 131 -13.02 2.52 -11.23
CA GLU A 131 -12.99 2.63 -12.70
C GLU A 131 -12.55 4.01 -13.22
N PHE A 132 -12.54 5.04 -12.36
CA PHE A 132 -12.15 6.40 -12.69
C PHE A 132 -10.69 6.71 -12.35
N GLY A 133 -9.99 5.77 -11.71
CA GLY A 133 -8.58 5.90 -11.33
C GLY A 133 -8.36 6.58 -9.99
N PHE A 134 -9.34 6.56 -9.08
CA PHE A 134 -9.20 6.99 -7.69
C PHE A 134 -9.02 5.79 -6.76
N CYS A 135 -8.19 5.96 -5.73
CA CYS A 135 -8.08 4.96 -4.67
C CYS A 135 -9.33 5.01 -3.79
N GLN A 136 -9.98 3.85 -3.62
CA GLN A 136 -11.21 3.70 -2.84
C GLN A 136 -11.00 2.89 -1.56
N ARG A 137 -9.92 2.10 -1.48
CA ARG A 137 -9.68 1.18 -0.36
C ARG A 137 -8.21 0.81 -0.23
N LEU A 138 -7.77 0.63 1.01
CA LEU A 138 -6.48 0.08 1.39
C LEU A 138 -6.67 -1.34 1.91
N PHE A 139 -5.76 -2.25 1.63
CA PHE A 139 -5.81 -3.59 2.21
C PHE A 139 -4.46 -4.27 2.32
N THR A 140 -4.36 -5.21 3.25
CA THR A 140 -3.24 -6.16 3.36
C THR A 140 -3.70 -7.54 2.93
N THR A 141 -2.75 -8.35 2.47
CA THR A 141 -3.01 -9.72 2.03
C THR A 141 -2.28 -10.72 2.91
N ASN A 142 -2.56 -11.99 2.69
CA ASN A 142 -1.72 -13.08 3.17
C ASN A 142 -0.51 -13.27 2.25
N ARG A 143 0.52 -13.95 2.76
CA ARG A 143 1.79 -14.20 2.11
C ARG A 143 1.63 -14.84 0.74
N TRP A 144 0.82 -15.90 0.62
CA TRP A 144 0.64 -16.62 -0.63
C TRP A 144 0.15 -15.75 -1.80
N VAL A 145 -0.52 -14.62 -1.51
CA VAL A 145 -1.09 -13.72 -2.52
C VAL A 145 0.01 -12.99 -3.28
N THR A 146 1.06 -12.57 -2.58
CA THR A 146 2.15 -11.75 -3.13
C THR A 146 3.47 -12.49 -3.23
N GLY A 147 3.55 -13.69 -2.64
CA GLY A 147 4.79 -14.45 -2.52
C GLY A 147 5.83 -13.79 -1.61
N GLU A 148 5.43 -12.81 -0.79
CA GLU A 148 6.34 -12.04 0.05
C GLU A 148 7.12 -12.94 1.05
N VAL A 149 8.19 -12.38 1.61
CA VAL A 149 8.73 -12.89 2.87
C VAL A 149 8.02 -12.19 4.00
N TRP A 150 7.55 -12.96 4.99
CA TRP A 150 6.80 -12.39 6.09
C TRP A 150 7.72 -11.66 7.08
N TYR A 151 7.38 -10.42 7.40
CA TYR A 151 7.95 -9.64 8.48
C TYR A 151 6.81 -9.25 9.42
N ASP A 152 7.05 -9.28 10.73
CA ASP A 152 6.03 -8.90 11.71
C ASP A 152 5.68 -7.41 11.58
N ALA A 153 4.51 -7.03 12.08
CA ALA A 153 3.92 -5.71 11.91
C ALA A 153 4.87 -4.57 12.27
N ASP A 154 5.60 -4.68 13.38
CA ASP A 154 6.55 -3.65 13.82
C ASP A 154 7.67 -3.45 12.80
N ASP A 155 8.19 -4.51 12.18
CA ASP A 155 9.22 -4.41 11.15
C ASP A 155 8.65 -3.75 9.89
N VAL A 156 7.48 -4.18 9.43
CA VAL A 156 6.83 -3.61 8.23
C VAL A 156 6.49 -2.13 8.44
N ILE A 157 6.04 -1.73 9.63
CA ILE A 157 5.80 -0.33 9.99
C ILE A 157 7.09 0.49 9.93
N ASN A 158 8.21 -0.05 10.38
CA ASN A 158 9.52 0.61 10.27
C ASN A 158 9.99 0.76 8.81
N MET A 159 9.56 -0.12 7.89
CA MET A 159 9.88 0.00 6.46
C MET A 159 9.16 1.19 5.79
N LEU A 160 8.01 1.61 6.33
CA LEU A 160 7.18 2.67 5.72
C LEU A 160 7.91 4.01 5.62
N ASP A 161 8.88 4.29 6.50
CA ASP A 161 9.69 5.52 6.46
C ASP A 161 10.66 5.56 5.27
N GLY A 162 11.04 4.40 4.75
CA GLY A 162 11.94 4.26 3.61
C GLY A 162 11.24 4.22 2.25
N PHE A 163 9.91 4.08 2.22
CA PHE A 163 9.19 3.93 0.96
C PHE A 163 9.12 5.24 0.17
N LEU A 164 9.78 5.28 -0.99
CA LEU A 164 9.77 6.41 -1.90
C LEU A 164 10.11 5.96 -3.32
N ILE A 165 9.35 6.39 -4.32
CA ILE A 165 9.70 6.22 -5.73
C ILE A 165 10.08 7.59 -6.29
N ASP A 166 11.38 7.90 -6.37
CA ASP A 166 11.90 9.23 -6.70
C ASP A 166 12.60 9.27 -8.06
N HIS A 167 11.97 8.63 -9.05
CA HIS A 167 12.40 8.71 -10.44
C HIS A 167 11.22 8.94 -11.37
N ALA A 168 11.52 9.36 -12.61
CA ALA A 168 10.49 9.77 -13.57
C ALA A 168 9.81 8.62 -14.34
N GLN A 169 10.39 7.43 -14.35
CA GLN A 169 9.90 6.29 -15.15
C GLN A 169 9.08 5.30 -14.32
N PRO A 170 8.08 4.59 -14.88
CA PRO A 170 7.51 4.82 -16.21
C PRO A 170 6.67 6.11 -16.26
N SER A 171 6.20 6.59 -15.11
CA SER A 171 5.44 7.83 -15.01
C SER A 171 5.69 8.55 -13.69
N TRP A 172 6.29 9.74 -13.79
CA TRP A 172 6.57 10.62 -12.65
C TRP A 172 5.33 10.96 -11.82
N PRO A 173 4.16 11.33 -12.39
CA PRO A 173 2.95 11.56 -11.60
C PRO A 173 2.46 10.31 -10.87
N VAL A 174 2.54 9.11 -11.47
CA VAL A 174 2.13 7.87 -10.79
C VAL A 174 3.08 7.53 -9.63
N ASN A 175 4.39 7.65 -9.84
CA ASN A 175 5.39 7.40 -8.80
C ASN A 175 5.23 8.34 -7.59
N ARG A 176 4.99 9.63 -7.86
CA ARG A 176 4.70 10.64 -6.84
C ARG A 176 3.38 10.36 -6.13
N TRP A 177 2.37 9.91 -6.87
CA TRP A 177 1.08 9.55 -6.30
C TRP A 177 1.20 8.37 -5.33
N VAL A 178 1.85 7.25 -5.71
CA VAL A 178 2.04 6.07 -4.83
C VAL A 178 2.80 6.47 -3.56
N SER A 179 3.89 7.23 -3.71
CA SER A 179 4.69 7.71 -2.58
C SER A 179 3.88 8.65 -1.65
N GLY A 180 3.08 9.55 -2.24
CA GLY A 180 2.21 10.45 -1.49
C GLY A 180 1.09 9.74 -0.75
N MET A 181 0.50 8.69 -1.33
CA MET A 181 -0.54 7.87 -0.70
C MET A 181 -0.02 7.18 0.57
N MET A 182 1.22 6.65 0.53
CA MET A 182 1.88 6.05 1.69
C MET A 182 2.02 7.01 2.88
N VAL A 183 2.31 8.29 2.60
CA VAL A 183 2.43 9.33 3.64
C VAL A 183 1.06 9.83 4.09
N LEU A 184 0.14 10.08 3.16
CA LEU A 184 -1.19 10.63 3.42
C LEU A 184 -2.03 9.73 4.34
N PHE A 185 -1.97 8.41 4.13
CA PHE A 185 -2.72 7.42 4.89
C PHE A 185 -1.88 6.67 5.92
N ARG A 186 -0.72 7.22 6.32
CA ARG A 186 0.23 6.56 7.21
C ARG A 186 -0.43 5.95 8.47
N PRO A 187 -1.28 6.66 9.25
CA PRO A 187 -1.91 6.07 10.42
C PRO A 187 -2.82 4.86 10.10
N GLN A 188 -3.59 4.94 9.00
CA GLN A 188 -4.44 3.83 8.56
C GLN A 188 -3.60 2.62 8.10
N ILE A 189 -2.53 2.87 7.35
CA ILE A 189 -1.63 1.80 6.86
C ILE A 189 -1.01 1.05 8.05
N GLU A 190 -0.52 1.77 9.06
CA GLU A 190 0.03 1.13 10.26
C GLU A 190 -1.00 0.28 10.99
N GLU A 191 -2.24 0.75 11.12
CA GLU A 191 -3.31 -0.01 11.77
C GLU A 191 -3.71 -1.24 10.97
N LEU A 192 -3.77 -1.15 9.63
CA LEU A 192 -4.00 -2.30 8.76
C LEU A 192 -2.90 -3.35 8.88
N ILE A 193 -1.63 -2.93 8.96
CA ILE A 193 -0.50 -3.85 9.17
C ILE A 193 -0.59 -4.55 10.54
N ARG A 194 -1.02 -3.87 11.60
CA ARG A 194 -1.27 -4.52 12.90
C ARG A 194 -2.43 -5.51 12.82
N LYS A 195 -3.53 -5.11 12.17
CA LYS A 195 -4.71 -5.97 11.95
C LYS A 195 -4.39 -7.19 11.09
N ARG A 196 -3.47 -7.08 10.13
CA ARG A 196 -2.96 -8.20 9.33
C ARG A 196 -2.43 -9.32 10.22
N ASP A 197 -1.52 -8.98 11.14
CA ASP A 197 -0.90 -9.95 12.03
C ASP A 197 -1.91 -10.57 13.01
N ILE A 198 -2.85 -9.75 13.51
CA ILE A 198 -3.96 -10.23 14.35
C ILE A 198 -4.85 -11.22 13.58
N ALA A 199 -5.17 -10.93 12.32
CA ALA A 199 -6.00 -11.80 11.48
C ALA A 199 -5.30 -13.13 11.18
N VAL A 200 -4.00 -13.09 10.87
CA VAL A 200 -3.18 -14.29 10.66
C VAL A 200 -3.12 -15.12 11.95
N ALA A 201 -2.83 -14.51 13.11
CA ALA A 201 -2.79 -15.23 14.38
C ALA A 201 -4.15 -15.87 14.73
N SER A 202 -5.24 -15.11 14.59
CA SER A 202 -6.60 -15.61 14.86
C SER A 202 -6.98 -16.76 13.90
N TRP A 203 -6.57 -16.69 12.63
CA TRP A 203 -6.82 -17.75 11.67
C TRP A 203 -6.05 -19.02 12.01
N GLN A 204 -4.78 -18.89 12.40
CA GLN A 204 -3.95 -20.02 12.82
C GLN A 204 -4.51 -20.72 14.07
N GLU A 205 -5.07 -19.96 15.02
CA GLU A 205 -5.75 -20.53 16.19
C GLU A 205 -7.03 -21.28 15.80
N ALA A 206 -7.79 -20.76 14.84
CA ALA A 206 -9.01 -21.39 14.35
C ALA A 206 -8.73 -22.63 13.47
N HIS A 207 -7.58 -22.67 12.79
CA HIS A 207 -7.19 -23.72 11.84
C HIS A 207 -5.79 -24.26 12.13
N PRO A 208 -5.57 -24.92 13.29
CA PRO A 208 -4.23 -25.29 13.77
C PRO A 208 -3.49 -26.30 12.89
N ASP A 209 -4.21 -27.09 12.09
CA ASP A 209 -3.64 -28.12 11.22
C ASP A 209 -3.31 -27.60 9.81
N ARG A 210 -3.50 -26.31 9.54
CA ARG A 210 -3.21 -25.66 8.25
C ARG A 210 -2.03 -24.72 8.39
N ASP A 211 -1.27 -24.60 7.30
CA ASP A 211 -0.27 -23.53 7.16
C ASP A 211 -1.00 -22.22 6.87
N VAL A 212 -1.08 -21.33 7.86
CA VAL A 212 -1.78 -20.05 7.72
C VAL A 212 -1.20 -19.18 6.61
N TYR A 213 0.10 -19.27 6.33
CA TYR A 213 0.75 -18.41 5.33
C TYR A 213 0.48 -18.87 3.90
N GLU A 214 0.01 -20.11 3.73
CA GLU A 214 -0.36 -20.71 2.45
C GLU A 214 -1.86 -21.02 2.31
N ASP A 215 -2.68 -20.66 3.32
CA ASP A 215 -4.12 -20.92 3.31
C ASP A 215 -4.86 -19.98 2.34
N ARG A 216 -5.35 -20.57 1.24
CA ARG A 216 -6.07 -19.87 0.16
C ARG A 216 -7.43 -19.31 0.58
N GLU A 217 -7.98 -19.74 1.72
CA GLU A 217 -9.21 -19.17 2.28
C GLU A 217 -8.95 -17.85 3.04
N LEU A 218 -7.69 -17.55 3.39
CA LEU A 218 -7.28 -16.28 3.99
C LEU A 218 -6.51 -15.45 2.95
N GLU A 219 -7.23 -14.76 2.06
CA GLU A 219 -6.62 -13.91 1.03
C GLU A 219 -6.33 -12.49 1.54
N VAL A 220 -7.37 -11.81 2.03
CA VAL A 220 -7.32 -10.43 2.53
C VAL A 220 -7.37 -10.47 4.06
N THR A 221 -6.35 -9.87 4.68
CA THR A 221 -6.15 -9.97 6.14
C THR A 221 -6.63 -8.73 6.87
N SER A 222 -6.67 -7.57 6.20
CA SER A 222 -7.28 -6.35 6.73
C SER A 222 -7.64 -5.40 5.58
N THR A 223 -8.63 -4.54 5.79
CA THR A 223 -9.06 -3.56 4.77
C THR A 223 -9.73 -2.33 5.39
N GLU A 224 -9.64 -1.19 4.70
CA GLU A 224 -10.25 0.09 5.08
C GLU A 224 -10.66 0.88 3.83
N ASN A 225 -11.88 1.42 3.82
CA ASN A 225 -12.33 2.33 2.76
C ASN A 225 -11.71 3.71 2.96
N VAL A 226 -11.25 4.35 1.88
CA VAL A 226 -10.59 5.65 1.98
C VAL A 226 -11.05 6.62 0.91
N THR A 227 -11.07 7.91 1.27
CA THR A 227 -11.28 9.02 0.36
C THR A 227 -10.21 10.08 0.60
N VAL A 228 -9.41 10.37 -0.44
CA VAL A 228 -8.31 11.38 -0.36
C VAL A 228 -8.80 12.74 0.14
N VAL A 229 -9.94 13.20 -0.38
CA VAL A 229 -10.50 14.52 -0.03
C VAL A 229 -10.93 14.59 1.43
N ASP A 230 -11.55 13.55 1.96
CA ASP A 230 -12.01 13.52 3.35
C ASP A 230 -10.83 13.42 4.32
N GLN A 231 -9.81 12.64 3.99
CA GLN A 231 -8.55 12.57 4.73
C GLN A 231 -7.87 13.95 4.81
N ILE A 232 -7.72 14.64 3.67
CA ILE A 232 -7.14 15.99 3.60
C ILE A 232 -7.95 16.98 4.45
N ARG A 233 -9.29 16.90 4.39
CA ARG A 233 -10.19 17.75 5.19
C ARG A 233 -9.98 17.53 6.68
N ALA A 234 -9.99 16.27 7.14
CA ALA A 234 -9.82 15.93 8.55
C ALA A 234 -8.47 16.45 9.10
N ILE A 235 -7.38 16.26 8.36
CA ILE A 235 -6.05 16.79 8.73
C ILE A 235 -6.06 18.32 8.77
N GLY A 236 -6.68 18.96 7.78
CA GLY A 236 -6.78 20.41 7.68
C GLY A 236 -7.57 21.04 8.83
N ASP A 237 -8.68 20.41 9.23
CA ASP A 237 -9.52 20.85 10.35
C ASP A 237 -8.76 20.77 11.67
N GLU A 238 -8.03 19.68 11.92
CA GLU A 238 -7.22 19.52 13.13
C GLU A 238 -6.07 20.54 13.19
N LEU A 239 -5.33 20.74 12.09
CA LEU A 239 -4.30 21.78 12.02
C LEU A 239 -4.90 23.18 12.22
N GLY A 240 -6.08 23.44 11.66
CA GLY A 240 -6.83 24.68 11.85
C GLY A 240 -7.23 24.90 13.30
N ARG A 241 -7.68 23.85 13.99
CA ARG A 241 -8.00 23.86 15.43
C ARG A 241 -6.77 24.21 16.27
N ARG A 242 -5.61 23.58 16.01
CA ARG A 242 -4.36 23.87 16.73
C ARG A 242 -3.92 25.32 16.57
N ARG A 243 -4.01 25.86 15.35
CA ARG A 243 -3.67 27.28 15.08
C ARG A 243 -4.57 28.27 15.80
N LYS A 244 -5.85 27.95 16.01
CA LYS A 244 -6.78 28.80 16.77
C LYS A 244 -6.54 28.73 18.28
N ALA A 245 -5.91 27.66 18.77
CA ALA A 245 -5.65 27.43 20.18
C ALA A 245 -4.27 27.95 20.65
N ALA A 246 -3.37 28.28 19.71
CA ALA A 246 -2.05 28.86 19.97
C ALA A 246 -2.13 30.39 20.07
#